data_AF-A0A931FBE0-F1
#
_entry.id   AF-A0A931FBE0-F1
#
_cell.length_a   1.000
_cell.length_b   1.000
_cell.length_c   1.000
_cell.angle_alpha   90.00
_cell.angle_beta   90.00
_cell.angle_gamma   90.00
#
_symmetry.space_group_name_H-M   'P 1'
#
loop_
_entity.id
_entity.type
_entity.pdbx_description
1 polymer ?
#
loop_
_entity_poly.entity_id
_entity_poly.type
_entity_poly.pdbx_seq_one_letter_code
_entity_poly.pdbx_strand_id
1 'polypeptide(L)'
;MMEDFLDLAYQKRFRIIKIIFNAKGHQIHQKKLIQKLDISLPTLTHKLTLIQEDLVTFACQDQLVIHFDSTEKNYFLKLKTDFSLDLLLLYYLEDSLKFQLVQAMMTDSLLSVNSISSTWFTTPSSLRREIHSLRKLLLPWQLKIKTTHTKIRLVGEESVIRLFYAFFFLHSYGAYKWIFRTITYREITRLLQLVPDEILEKNP
;
A
#
# COMPACT_ATOMS: atom_id res chain seq x y z
N MET A 1 9.48 1.17 -0.21
CA MET A 1 9.36 -0.30 -0.10
C MET A 1 7.91 -0.73 -0.22
N MET A 2 7.01 -0.38 0.72
CA MET A 2 5.57 -0.67 0.54
C MET A 2 4.81 0.40 -0.26
N GLU A 3 5.17 1.67 -0.12
CA GLU A 3 4.57 2.77 -0.90
C GLU A 3 4.69 2.57 -2.42
N ASP A 4 5.69 1.83 -2.89
CA ASP A 4 5.90 1.55 -4.31
C ASP A 4 4.79 0.68 -4.92
N PHE A 5 4.06 -0.06 -4.06
CA PHE A 5 2.89 -0.85 -4.40
C PHE A 5 1.59 -0.05 -4.43
N LEU A 6 1.62 1.23 -4.07
CA LEU A 6 0.49 2.14 -4.32
C LEU A 6 0.43 2.55 -5.80
N ASP A 7 -0.77 2.87 -6.26
CA ASP A 7 -0.96 3.56 -7.54
C ASP A 7 -0.31 4.95 -7.46
N LEU A 8 0.19 5.48 -8.59
CA LEU A 8 0.95 6.74 -8.59
C LEU A 8 0.17 7.92 -7.97
N ALA A 9 -1.16 7.92 -8.13
CA ALA A 9 -2.03 8.91 -7.50
C ALA A 9 -2.00 8.81 -5.97
N TYR A 10 -2.09 7.59 -5.41
CA TYR A 10 -2.01 7.33 -3.98
C TYR A 10 -0.61 7.59 -3.42
N GLN A 11 0.46 7.24 -4.14
CA GLN A 11 1.83 7.60 -3.75
C GLN A 11 1.99 9.10 -3.51
N LYS A 12 1.48 9.91 -4.46
CA LYS A 12 1.56 11.38 -4.37
C LYS A 12 0.78 11.94 -3.18
N ARG A 13 -0.39 11.35 -2.88
CA ARG A 13 -1.23 11.76 -1.75
C ARG A 13 -0.63 11.36 -0.41
N PHE A 14 -0.28 10.08 -0.26
CA PHE A 14 0.39 9.57 0.93
C PHE A 14 1.71 10.31 1.23
N ARG A 15 2.48 10.67 0.20
CA ARG A 15 3.71 11.47 0.35
C ARG A 15 3.46 12.85 0.98
N ILE A 16 2.33 13.51 0.70
CA ILE A 16 1.98 14.79 1.35
C ILE A 16 1.82 14.56 2.86
N ILE A 17 0.99 13.59 3.22
CA ILE A 17 0.71 13.21 4.62
C ILE A 17 2.02 12.87 5.34
N LYS A 18 2.86 12.04 4.72
CA LYS A 18 4.15 11.61 5.26
C LYS A 18 5.12 12.78 5.46
N ILE A 19 5.16 13.76 4.55
CA ILE A 19 6.02 14.95 4.72
C ILE A 19 5.56 15.81 5.89
N ILE A 20 4.26 16.03 6.05
CA ILE A 20 3.71 16.80 7.17
C ILE A 20 3.95 16.06 8.48
N PHE A 21 3.67 14.75 8.51
CA PHE A 21 3.88 13.90 9.68
C PHE A 21 5.35 13.91 10.15
N ASN A 22 6.31 13.81 9.23
CA ASN A 22 7.73 13.80 9.60
C ASN A 22 8.31 15.20 9.88
N ALA A 23 7.53 16.27 9.72
CA ALA A 23 7.97 17.60 10.09
C ALA A 23 7.90 17.78 11.62
N LYS A 24 8.78 18.64 12.16
CA LYS A 24 8.80 18.94 13.60
C LYS A 24 7.42 19.44 14.03
N GLY A 25 6.85 18.78 15.05
CA GLY A 25 5.51 19.11 15.56
C GLY A 25 4.36 18.79 14.60
N HIS A 26 4.59 17.92 13.60
CA HIS A 26 3.61 17.60 12.56
C HIS A 26 3.10 18.83 11.80
N GLN A 27 3.98 19.83 11.64
CA GLN A 27 3.66 21.14 11.06
C GLN A 27 4.67 21.52 9.98
N ILE A 28 4.16 22.07 8.86
CA ILE A 28 5.02 22.55 7.77
C ILE A 28 4.43 23.76 7.05
N HIS A 29 5.28 24.76 6.80
CA HIS A 29 4.93 25.94 6.03
C HIS A 29 4.62 25.58 4.56
N GLN A 30 3.55 26.15 4.01
CA GLN A 30 3.03 25.88 2.67
C GLN A 30 4.10 25.99 1.58
N LYS A 31 4.90 27.07 1.58
CA LYS A 31 6.01 27.23 0.61
C LYS A 31 7.02 26.08 0.69
N LYS A 32 7.36 25.62 1.90
CA LYS A 32 8.32 24.52 2.10
C LYS A 32 7.74 23.19 1.64
N LEU A 33 6.44 22.96 1.85
CA LEU A 33 5.75 21.76 1.39
C LEU A 33 5.70 21.69 -0.14
N ILE A 34 5.30 22.79 -0.79
CA ILE A 34 5.29 22.96 -2.25
C ILE A 34 6.68 22.68 -2.83
N GLN A 35 7.73 23.28 -2.25
CA GLN A 35 9.12 23.08 -2.68
C GLN A 35 9.58 21.62 -2.52
N LYS A 36 9.26 20.97 -1.39
CA LYS A 36 9.62 19.55 -1.15
C LYS A 36 8.92 18.56 -2.09
N LEU A 37 7.73 18.93 -2.57
CA LEU A 37 6.91 18.11 -3.46
C LEU A 37 7.17 18.41 -4.93
N ASP A 38 7.76 19.57 -5.24
CA ASP A 38 7.94 20.10 -6.59
C ASP A 38 6.60 20.19 -7.35
N ILE A 39 5.61 20.85 -6.73
CA ILE A 39 4.26 21.04 -7.30
C ILE A 39 3.78 22.47 -7.10
N SER A 40 2.76 22.88 -7.86
CA SER A 40 2.10 24.18 -7.68
C SER A 40 1.16 24.19 -6.46
N LEU A 41 0.82 25.39 -5.96
CA LEU A 41 -0.19 25.54 -4.91
C LEU A 41 -1.57 24.99 -5.32
N PRO A 42 -2.12 25.28 -6.51
CA PRO A 42 -3.39 24.66 -6.96
C PRO A 42 -3.33 23.14 -6.93
N THR A 43 -2.21 22.55 -7.36
CA THR A 43 -2.01 21.10 -7.33
C THR A 43 -1.99 20.56 -5.90
N LEU A 44 -1.36 21.26 -4.95
CA LEU A 44 -1.37 20.89 -3.54
C LEU A 44 -2.79 20.94 -2.97
N THR A 45 -3.54 22.03 -3.21
CA THR A 45 -4.92 22.19 -2.73
C THR A 45 -5.82 21.06 -3.25
N HIS A 46 -5.78 20.79 -4.55
CA HIS A 46 -6.54 19.68 -5.14
C HIS A 46 -6.17 18.34 -4.50
N LYS A 47 -4.88 18.08 -4.24
CA LYS A 47 -4.46 16.82 -3.62
C LYS A 47 -4.92 16.71 -2.17
N LEU A 48 -4.97 17.80 -1.43
CA LEU A 48 -5.51 17.82 -0.07
C LEU A 48 -7.01 17.54 -0.05
N THR A 49 -7.77 18.06 -1.02
CA THR A 49 -9.19 17.69 -1.20
C THR A 49 -9.35 16.19 -1.44
N LEU A 50 -8.58 15.63 -2.38
CA LEU A 50 -8.60 14.19 -2.64
C LEU A 50 -8.19 13.36 -1.41
N ILE A 51 -7.22 13.82 -0.62
CA ILE A 51 -6.85 13.14 0.64
C ILE A 51 -8.05 13.12 1.59
N GLN A 52 -8.80 14.22 1.72
CA GLN A 52 -9.99 14.23 2.56
C GLN A 52 -11.06 13.25 2.07
N GLU A 53 -11.26 13.16 0.75
CA GLU A 53 -12.17 12.18 0.13
C GLU A 53 -11.72 10.73 0.39
N ASP A 54 -10.41 10.45 0.30
CA ASP A 54 -9.83 9.15 0.63
C ASP A 54 -10.09 8.80 2.11
N LEU A 55 -9.87 9.74 3.03
CA LEU A 55 -10.10 9.53 4.47
C LEU A 55 -11.57 9.22 4.79
N VAL A 56 -12.51 9.86 4.09
CA VAL A 56 -13.94 9.54 4.20
C VAL A 56 -14.23 8.15 3.63
N THR A 57 -13.65 7.81 2.48
CA THR A 57 -13.81 6.49 1.84
C THR A 57 -13.29 5.37 2.73
N PHE A 58 -12.19 5.60 3.43
CA PHE A 58 -11.60 4.65 4.39
C PHE A 58 -12.24 4.73 5.78
N ALA A 59 -13.26 5.55 5.98
CA ALA A 59 -13.94 5.79 7.26
C ALA A 59 -12.98 6.16 8.41
N CYS A 60 -11.92 6.93 8.12
CA CYS A 60 -10.91 7.36 9.09
C CYS A 60 -10.72 8.89 9.14
N GLN A 61 -11.67 9.67 8.63
CA GLN A 61 -11.67 11.13 8.70
C GLN A 61 -11.62 11.69 10.13
N ASP A 62 -12.11 10.94 11.11
CA ASP A 62 -12.07 11.34 12.53
C ASP A 62 -10.80 10.88 13.25
N GLN A 63 -9.92 10.16 12.56
CA GLN A 63 -8.67 9.59 13.08
C GLN A 63 -7.45 10.40 12.64
N LEU A 64 -7.51 11.01 11.45
CA LEU A 64 -6.48 11.89 10.91
C LEU A 64 -7.10 13.10 10.25
N VAL A 65 -6.62 14.29 10.60
CA VAL A 65 -7.06 15.55 9.98
C VAL A 65 -5.87 16.42 9.62
N ILE A 66 -5.92 17.03 8.43
CA ILE A 66 -4.96 18.05 8.00
C ILE A 66 -5.65 19.41 8.06
N HIS A 67 -5.14 20.29 8.91
CA HIS A 67 -5.62 21.66 9.04
C HIS A 67 -4.65 22.65 8.37
N PHE A 68 -5.18 23.75 7.86
CA PHE A 68 -4.38 24.85 7.31
C PHE A 68 -4.64 26.12 8.12
N ASP A 69 -3.58 26.69 8.69
CA ASP A 69 -3.58 28.01 9.28
C ASP A 69 -3.29 29.05 8.19
N SER A 70 -4.28 29.89 7.91
CA SER A 70 -4.19 30.93 6.88
C SER A 70 -3.33 32.13 7.27
N THR A 71 -3.11 32.35 8.58
CA THR A 71 -2.31 33.45 9.14
C THR A 71 -0.82 33.12 8.99
N GLU A 72 -0.41 31.97 9.52
CA GLU A 72 0.99 31.53 9.47
C GLU A 72 1.35 30.76 8.19
N LYS A 73 0.35 30.47 7.33
CA LYS A 73 0.51 29.64 6.12
C LYS A 73 1.10 28.27 6.42
N ASN A 74 0.68 27.65 7.51
CA ASN A 74 1.16 26.37 7.98
C ASN A 74 0.10 25.28 7.84
N TYR A 75 0.52 24.08 7.40
CA TYR A 75 -0.29 22.88 7.51
C TYR A 75 0.06 22.13 8.79
N PHE A 76 -0.96 21.60 9.46
CA PHE A 76 -0.85 20.80 10.68
C PHE A 76 -1.52 19.46 10.45
N LEU A 77 -0.91 18.40 10.93
CA LEU A 77 -1.49 17.06 10.89
C LEU A 77 -1.75 16.59 12.32
N LYS A 78 -3.00 16.26 12.61
CA LYS A 78 -3.44 15.71 13.90
C LYS A 78 -3.86 14.27 13.70
N LEU A 79 -3.33 13.36 14.53
CA LEU A 79 -3.78 11.96 14.60
C LEU A 79 -4.30 11.67 15.99
N LYS A 80 -5.25 10.73 16.09
CA LYS A 80 -5.59 10.09 17.36
C LYS A 80 -4.47 9.14 17.80
N THR A 81 -4.40 8.88 19.10
CA THR A 81 -3.31 8.13 19.74
C THR A 81 -3.18 6.68 19.28
N ASP A 82 -4.28 6.08 18.84
CA ASP A 82 -4.39 4.72 18.33
C ASP A 82 -4.25 4.63 16.79
N PHE A 83 -4.09 5.77 16.11
CA PHE A 83 -3.96 5.81 14.67
C PHE A 83 -2.49 5.99 14.24
N SER A 84 -2.08 5.21 13.24
CA SER A 84 -0.69 5.21 12.74
C SER A 84 -0.65 5.44 11.24
N LEU A 85 0.47 5.98 10.75
CA LEU A 85 0.69 6.10 9.31
C LEU A 85 0.77 4.74 8.60
N ASP A 86 1.20 3.69 9.29
CA ASP A 86 1.25 2.34 8.72
C ASP A 86 -0.16 1.79 8.49
N LEU A 87 -1.09 2.04 9.42
CA LEU A 87 -2.50 1.70 9.24
C LEU A 87 -3.13 2.49 8.08
N LEU A 88 -2.82 3.79 7.96
CA LEU A 88 -3.28 4.58 6.82
C LEU A 88 -2.68 4.08 5.49
N LEU A 89 -1.41 3.72 5.48
CA LEU A 89 -0.75 3.12 4.32
C LEU A 89 -1.45 1.83 3.92
N LEU A 90 -1.81 0.99 4.88
CA LEU A 90 -2.58 -0.22 4.63
C LEU A 90 -3.93 0.08 3.95
N TYR A 91 -4.68 1.09 4.40
CA TYR A 91 -5.93 1.48 3.73
C TYR A 91 -5.71 1.88 2.27
N TYR A 92 -4.69 2.70 2.01
CA TYR A 92 -4.30 3.05 0.64
C TYR A 92 -3.82 1.84 -0.19
N LEU A 93 -3.16 0.86 0.43
CA LEU A 93 -2.73 -0.36 -0.23
C LEU A 93 -3.92 -1.23 -0.59
N GLU A 94 -4.87 -1.47 0.33
CA GLU A 94 -6.04 -2.31 0.05
C GLU A 94 -6.90 -1.75 -1.10
N ASP A 95 -6.93 -0.43 -1.28
CA ASP A 95 -7.63 0.23 -2.39
C ASP A 95 -6.81 0.34 -3.68
N SER A 96 -5.50 0.13 -3.63
CA SER A 96 -4.62 0.26 -4.81
C SER A 96 -4.77 -0.91 -5.78
N LEU A 97 -5.00 -0.58 -7.06
CA LEU A 97 -5.06 -1.57 -8.13
C LEU A 97 -3.77 -2.39 -8.25
N LYS A 98 -2.63 -1.71 -8.09
CA LYS A 98 -1.31 -2.33 -8.12
C LYS A 98 -1.13 -3.35 -6.98
N PHE A 99 -1.55 -3.01 -5.77
CA PHE A 99 -1.48 -3.92 -4.62
C PHE A 99 -2.43 -5.12 -4.78
N GLN A 100 -3.68 -4.88 -5.18
CA GLN A 100 -4.68 -5.93 -5.45
C GLN A 100 -4.20 -6.92 -6.52
N LEU A 101 -3.54 -6.44 -7.58
CA LEU A 101 -2.90 -7.29 -8.59
C LEU A 101 -1.88 -8.25 -7.96
N VAL A 102 -1.01 -7.76 -7.08
CA VAL A 102 0.01 -8.59 -6.43
C VAL A 102 -0.64 -9.64 -5.53
N GLN A 103 -1.64 -9.26 -4.73
CA GLN A 103 -2.38 -10.20 -3.89
C GLN A 103 -3.04 -11.30 -4.71
N ALA A 104 -3.75 -10.93 -5.78
CA ALA A 104 -4.51 -11.88 -6.59
C ALA A 104 -3.61 -12.82 -7.41
N MET A 105 -2.37 -12.41 -7.73
CA MET A 105 -1.38 -13.32 -8.34
C MET A 105 -0.92 -14.44 -7.39
N MET A 106 -1.07 -14.29 -6.07
CA MET A 106 -0.65 -15.30 -5.10
C MET A 106 -1.41 -16.62 -5.28
N THR A 107 -2.72 -16.52 -5.53
CA THR A 107 -3.63 -17.66 -5.70
C THR A 107 -3.67 -18.18 -7.12
N ASP A 108 -2.83 -17.64 -8.02
CA ASP A 108 -2.78 -17.96 -9.45
C ASP A 108 -4.16 -17.96 -10.13
N SER A 109 -5.06 -17.11 -9.63
CA SER A 109 -6.47 -17.01 -10.02
C SER A 109 -6.76 -15.88 -11.00
N LEU A 110 -5.76 -15.09 -11.36
CA LEU A 110 -5.91 -13.97 -12.29
C LEU A 110 -6.04 -14.45 -13.74
N LEU A 111 -7.18 -14.13 -14.33
CA LEU A 111 -7.51 -14.42 -15.73
C LEU A 111 -6.87 -13.39 -16.69
N SER A 112 -7.47 -13.19 -17.85
CA SER A 112 -7.01 -12.21 -18.84
C SER A 112 -7.16 -10.77 -18.33
N VAL A 113 -6.39 -9.84 -18.91
CA VAL A 113 -6.51 -8.39 -18.66
C VAL A 113 -7.97 -7.92 -18.80
N ASN A 114 -8.67 -8.39 -19.85
CA ASN A 114 -10.05 -7.97 -20.11
C ASN A 114 -11.01 -8.49 -19.04
N SER A 115 -10.84 -9.75 -18.62
CA SER A 115 -11.65 -10.35 -17.56
C SER A 115 -11.48 -9.61 -16.24
N ILE A 116 -10.24 -9.35 -15.83
CA ILE A 116 -9.94 -8.61 -14.59
C ILE A 116 -10.49 -7.19 -14.67
N SER A 117 -10.32 -6.52 -15.81
CA SER A 117 -10.82 -5.15 -16.01
C SER A 117 -12.33 -5.08 -15.80
N SER A 118 -13.07 -6.08 -16.30
CA SER A 118 -14.52 -6.18 -16.08
C SER A 118 -14.87 -6.47 -14.62
N THR A 119 -14.17 -7.39 -13.96
CA THR A 119 -14.48 -7.77 -12.56
C THR A 119 -14.13 -6.66 -11.57
N TRP A 120 -13.07 -5.91 -11.82
CA TRP A 120 -12.58 -4.85 -10.92
C TRP A 120 -13.01 -3.45 -11.35
N PHE A 121 -13.97 -3.36 -12.29
CA PHE A 121 -14.52 -2.10 -12.80
C PHE A 121 -13.43 -1.09 -13.21
N THR A 122 -12.35 -1.58 -13.84
CA THR A 122 -11.22 -0.77 -14.30
C THR A 122 -11.06 -0.87 -15.81
N THR A 123 -10.26 0.01 -16.39
CA THR A 123 -9.99 -0.03 -17.83
C THR A 123 -8.82 -0.96 -18.15
N PRO A 124 -8.86 -1.70 -19.28
CA PRO A 124 -7.74 -2.53 -19.72
C PRO A 124 -6.43 -1.76 -19.93
N SER A 125 -6.50 -0.47 -20.24
CA SER A 125 -5.32 0.40 -20.37
C SER A 125 -4.71 0.74 -19.01
N SER A 126 -5.54 1.07 -18.01
CA SER A 126 -5.11 1.31 -16.63
C SER A 126 -4.45 0.05 -16.04
N LEU A 127 -5.09 -1.11 -16.19
CA LEU A 127 -4.57 -2.38 -15.70
C LEU A 127 -3.21 -2.74 -16.34
N ARG A 128 -3.06 -2.55 -17.66
CA ARG A 128 -1.78 -2.80 -18.35
C ARG A 128 -0.67 -1.87 -17.85
N ARG A 129 -0.98 -0.60 -17.55
CA ARG A 129 -0.02 0.36 -17.01
C ARG A 129 0.47 -0.09 -15.63
N GLU A 130 -0.43 -0.52 -14.75
CA GLU A 130 -0.04 -1.01 -13.42
C GLU A 130 0.77 -2.32 -13.50
N ILE A 131 0.39 -3.26 -14.39
CA ILE A 131 1.20 -4.46 -14.66
C ILE A 131 2.60 -4.09 -15.15
N HIS A 132 2.73 -3.10 -16.03
CA HIS A 132 4.04 -2.64 -16.51
C HIS A 132 4.86 -2.00 -15.38
N SER A 133 4.23 -1.20 -14.51
CA SER A 133 4.89 -0.66 -13.31
C SER A 133 5.36 -1.78 -12.38
N LEU A 134 4.53 -2.80 -12.14
CA LEU A 134 4.89 -3.93 -11.28
C LEU A 134 6.06 -4.73 -11.85
N ARG A 135 6.12 -4.94 -13.17
CA ARG A 135 7.26 -5.61 -13.80
C ARG A 135 8.57 -4.92 -13.48
N LYS A 136 8.60 -3.58 -13.47
CA LYS A 136 9.79 -2.80 -13.11
C LYS A 136 10.11 -2.94 -11.62
N LEU A 137 9.09 -2.86 -10.77
CA LEU A 137 9.24 -2.95 -9.31
C LEU A 137 9.75 -4.33 -8.87
N LEU A 138 9.31 -5.40 -9.52
CA LEU A 138 9.61 -6.78 -9.16
C LEU A 138 10.94 -7.29 -9.75
N LEU A 139 11.47 -6.61 -10.77
CA LEU A 139 12.67 -7.02 -11.49
C LEU A 139 13.92 -7.20 -10.59
N PRO A 140 14.19 -6.33 -9.59
CA PRO A 140 15.34 -6.50 -8.69
C PRO A 140 15.30 -7.80 -7.87
N TRP A 141 14.10 -8.35 -7.62
CA TRP A 141 13.91 -9.63 -6.94
C TRP A 141 13.89 -10.82 -7.89
N GLN A 142 14.24 -10.62 -9.18
CA GLN A 142 14.19 -11.64 -10.23
C GLN A 142 12.78 -12.21 -10.48
N LEU A 143 11.75 -11.50 -10.04
CA LEU A 143 10.36 -11.83 -10.24
C LEU A 143 9.84 -11.16 -11.51
N LYS A 144 9.03 -11.90 -12.29
CA LYS A 144 8.46 -11.42 -13.55
C LYS A 144 6.95 -11.64 -13.55
N ILE A 145 6.22 -10.74 -14.21
CA ILE A 145 4.79 -10.94 -14.48
C ILE A 145 4.63 -11.39 -15.93
N LYS A 146 4.16 -12.63 -16.12
CA LYS A 146 3.75 -13.15 -17.42
C LYS A 146 2.27 -12.85 -17.64
N THR A 147 1.97 -12.23 -18.78
CA THR A 147 0.59 -11.97 -19.24
C THR A 147 0.40 -12.74 -20.53
N THR A 148 -0.66 -13.53 -20.59
CA THR A 148 -1.12 -14.25 -21.78
C THR A 148 -2.53 -13.79 -22.12
N HIS A 149 -3.11 -14.30 -23.20
CA HIS A 149 -4.51 -14.01 -23.54
C HIS A 149 -5.51 -14.53 -22.51
N THR A 150 -5.13 -15.52 -21.68
CA THR A 150 -6.04 -16.18 -20.73
C THR A 150 -5.68 -15.93 -19.27
N LYS A 151 -4.43 -15.57 -18.98
CA LYS A 151 -3.91 -15.55 -17.60
C LYS A 151 -2.86 -14.48 -17.34
N ILE A 152 -2.84 -13.94 -16.13
CA ILE A 152 -1.75 -13.15 -15.57
C ILE A 152 -1.17 -13.90 -14.37
N ARG A 153 0.15 -14.06 -14.32
CA ARG A 153 0.82 -14.76 -13.22
C ARG A 153 2.18 -14.18 -12.88
N LEU A 154 2.53 -14.26 -11.61
CA LEU A 154 3.88 -14.04 -11.12
C LEU A 154 4.72 -15.30 -11.41
N VAL A 155 5.94 -15.11 -11.90
CA VAL A 155 6.88 -16.21 -12.18
C VAL A 155 8.29 -15.83 -11.71
N GLY A 156 9.03 -16.84 -11.25
CA GLY A 156 10.35 -16.72 -10.66
C GLY A 156 10.72 -18.06 -10.03
N GLU A 157 11.82 -18.09 -9.28
CA GLU A 157 12.12 -19.23 -8.42
C GLU A 157 11.06 -19.32 -7.31
N GLU A 158 10.57 -20.53 -7.03
CA GLU A 158 9.49 -20.74 -6.06
C GLU A 158 9.87 -20.26 -4.65
N SER A 159 11.12 -20.47 -4.20
CA SER A 159 11.57 -20.00 -2.90
C SER A 159 11.52 -18.47 -2.81
N VAL A 160 11.91 -17.77 -3.87
CA VAL A 160 11.87 -16.31 -3.98
C VAL A 160 10.44 -15.78 -4.01
N ILE A 161 9.52 -16.45 -4.71
CA ILE A 161 8.09 -16.10 -4.70
C ILE A 161 7.52 -16.20 -3.29
N ARG A 162 7.80 -17.29 -2.58
CA ARG A 162 7.33 -17.51 -1.21
C ARG A 162 7.88 -16.47 -0.25
N LEU A 163 9.19 -16.20 -0.33
CA LEU A 163 9.84 -15.19 0.50
C LEU A 163 9.27 -13.80 0.22
N PHE A 164 9.07 -13.46 -1.05
CA PHE A 164 8.42 -12.21 -1.46
C PHE A 164 7.04 -12.06 -0.83
N TYR A 165 6.16 -13.06 -0.95
CA TYR A 165 4.82 -12.96 -0.37
C TYR A 165 4.83 -12.93 1.16
N ALA A 166 5.73 -13.66 1.81
CA ALA A 166 5.91 -13.58 3.26
C ALA A 166 6.26 -12.15 3.69
N PHE A 167 7.24 -11.51 3.05
CA PHE A 167 7.60 -10.11 3.33
C PHE A 167 6.48 -9.13 2.97
N PHE A 168 5.87 -9.31 1.79
CA PHE A 168 4.83 -8.43 1.28
C PHE A 168 3.63 -8.37 2.23
N PHE A 169 3.14 -9.51 2.70
CA PHE A 169 2.01 -9.55 3.64
C PHE A 169 2.41 -9.15 5.06
N LEU A 170 3.62 -9.50 5.52
CA LEU A 170 4.12 -9.04 6.81
C LEU A 170 4.22 -7.50 6.88
N HIS A 171 4.68 -6.86 5.81
CA HIS A 171 4.89 -5.40 5.79
C HIS A 171 3.68 -4.59 5.35
N SER A 172 2.68 -5.21 4.71
CA SER A 172 1.40 -4.54 4.45
C SER A 172 0.44 -4.70 5.64
N TYR A 173 0.16 -5.93 6.04
CA TYR A 173 -0.85 -6.24 7.03
C TYR A 173 -0.31 -6.30 8.46
N GLY A 174 0.92 -6.81 8.63
CA GLY A 174 1.53 -6.96 9.95
C GLY A 174 0.58 -7.57 10.98
N ALA A 175 0.46 -6.91 12.13
CA ALA A 175 -0.48 -7.30 13.19
C ALA A 175 -1.90 -6.72 13.02
N TYR A 176 -2.16 -5.90 12.00
CA TYR A 176 -3.46 -5.23 11.85
C TYR A 176 -4.57 -6.18 11.40
N LYS A 177 -4.26 -7.18 10.56
CA LYS A 177 -5.29 -8.02 9.93
C LYS A 177 -4.75 -9.36 9.47
N TRP A 178 -5.51 -10.43 9.75
CA TRP A 178 -5.29 -11.74 9.14
C TRP A 178 -6.09 -11.85 7.83
N ILE A 179 -5.41 -12.10 6.71
CA ILE A 179 -6.02 -12.04 5.37
C ILE A 179 -6.25 -13.41 4.72
N PHE A 180 -5.70 -14.47 5.30
CA PHE A 180 -5.80 -15.81 4.72
C PHE A 180 -7.14 -16.43 5.08
N ARG A 181 -7.96 -16.73 4.07
CA ARG A 181 -9.31 -17.31 4.24
C ARG A 181 -9.29 -18.83 4.38
N THR A 182 -8.28 -19.48 3.79
CA THR A 182 -8.15 -20.94 3.73
C THR A 182 -7.48 -21.52 4.96
N ILE A 183 -6.74 -20.70 5.72
CA ILE A 183 -6.05 -21.12 6.93
C ILE A 183 -6.26 -20.04 7.97
N THR A 184 -6.75 -20.43 9.14
CA THR A 184 -6.98 -19.54 10.27
C THR A 184 -5.69 -19.31 11.07
N TYR A 185 -5.59 -18.15 11.72
CA TYR A 185 -4.50 -17.86 12.65
C TYR A 185 -4.34 -18.97 13.70
N ARG A 186 -5.45 -19.45 14.27
CA ARG A 186 -5.47 -20.50 15.29
C ARG A 186 -4.88 -21.83 14.80
N GLU A 187 -5.16 -22.22 13.56
CA GLU A 187 -4.59 -23.44 12.97
C GLU A 187 -3.07 -23.33 12.85
N ILE A 188 -2.56 -22.19 12.36
CA ILE A 188 -1.11 -21.94 12.31
C ILE A 188 -0.49 -21.95 13.69
N THR A 189 -1.07 -21.27 14.68
CA THR A 189 -0.53 -21.22 16.05
C THR A 189 -0.43 -22.62 16.66
N ARG A 190 -1.41 -23.50 16.41
CA ARG A 190 -1.34 -24.90 16.87
C ARG A 190 -0.22 -25.68 16.20
N LEU A 191 0.01 -25.46 14.91
CA LEU A 191 1.13 -26.10 14.20
C LEU A 191 2.48 -25.60 14.75
N LEU A 192 2.58 -24.31 15.07
CA LEU A 192 3.78 -23.74 15.66
C LEU A 192 4.10 -24.30 17.05
N GLN A 193 3.09 -24.72 17.82
CA GLN A 193 3.30 -25.41 19.10
C GLN A 193 3.95 -26.80 18.95
N LEU A 194 3.93 -27.38 17.75
CA LEU A 194 4.61 -28.65 17.45
C LEU A 194 6.07 -28.44 17.02
N VAL A 195 6.48 -27.19 16.79
CA VAL A 195 7.85 -26.85 16.44
C VAL A 195 8.66 -26.77 17.74
N PRO A 196 9.78 -27.52 17.85
CA PRO A 196 10.65 -27.46 19.03
C PRO A 196 11.09 -26.02 19.34
N ASP A 197 11.14 -25.68 20.63
CA ASP A 197 11.53 -24.34 21.10
C ASP A 197 12.93 -23.94 20.60
N GLU A 198 13.82 -24.92 20.43
CA GLU A 198 15.19 -24.76 19.88
C GLU A 198 15.22 -24.12 18.48
N ILE A 199 14.13 -24.22 17.71
CA ILE A 199 13.98 -23.61 16.38
C ILE A 199 13.35 -22.21 16.48
N LEU A 200 12.54 -21.96 17.52
CA LEU A 200 11.82 -20.71 17.75
C LEU A 200 12.62 -19.69 18.57
N GLU A 201 13.58 -20.16 19.37
CA GLU A 201 14.51 -19.31 20.09
C GLU A 201 15.44 -18.61 19.10
N LYS A 202 15.30 -17.28 19.00
CA LYS A 202 16.35 -16.44 18.44
C LYS A 202 17.58 -16.62 19.32
N ASN A 203 18.68 -17.10 18.73
CA ASN A 203 20.01 -16.90 19.30
C ASN A 203 20.11 -15.41 19.73
N PRO A 204 20.43 -15.13 21.01
CA PRO A 204 20.46 -13.78 21.55
C PRO A 204 21.43 -12.85 20.83
#